data_AF-A0A662Z8Z5-F1
#
_entry.id   AF-A0A662Z8Z5-F1
#
_cell.length_a   1.000
_cell.length_b   1.000
_cell.length_c   1.000
_cell.angle_alpha   90.00
_cell.angle_beta   90.00
_cell.angle_gamma   90.00
#
_symmetry.space_group_name_H-M   'P 1'
#
loop_
_entity.id
_entity.type
_entity.pdbx_description
1 polymer ?
#
loop_
_entity_poly.entity_id
_entity_poly.type
_entity_poly.pdbx_seq_one_letter_code
_entity_poly.pdbx_strand_id
1 'polypeptide(L)'
;MKLLKIALITLLALSSTSLAGKLDTCSFKGIPLYGKEKVVDAFADIKVEVVNAFSDLDVQTVDAFADSCGKWQFVDAFPDFKVQFVNVFGDIKYVLLTRFLELNSFVKAQNLMQSNKYHIRRIRYE
;
A
#
# COMPACT_ATOMS: atom_id res chain seq x y z
N MET A 1 12.93 45.38 -32.26
CA MET A 1 12.76 46.12 -30.99
C MET A 1 11.53 45.56 -30.28
N LYS A 2 11.75 45.14 -29.02
CA LYS A 2 10.85 45.00 -27.85
C LYS A 2 9.33 45.19 -28.08
N LEU A 3 8.40 44.50 -27.41
CA LEU A 3 8.31 43.42 -26.41
C LEU A 3 6.79 43.31 -26.14
N LEU A 4 6.33 42.14 -25.71
CA LEU A 4 5.14 41.93 -24.84
C LEU A 4 3.75 42.38 -25.35
N LYS A 5 2.91 41.38 -25.66
CA LYS A 5 1.55 41.32 -25.08
C LYS A 5 1.36 39.92 -24.51
N ILE A 6 1.29 39.90 -23.19
CA ILE A 6 1.26 38.75 -22.30
C ILE A 6 0.02 37.91 -22.63
N ALA A 7 0.23 36.67 -23.06
CA ALA A 7 -0.82 35.68 -23.16
C ALA A 7 -1.31 35.37 -21.74
N LEU A 8 -2.56 35.74 -21.44
CA LEU A 8 -3.23 35.44 -20.19
C LEU A 8 -3.54 33.93 -20.18
N ILE A 9 -2.58 33.14 -19.74
CA ILE A 9 -2.76 31.70 -19.51
C ILE A 9 -3.60 31.58 -18.25
N THR A 10 -4.91 31.45 -18.43
CA THR A 10 -5.85 31.11 -17.36
C THR A 10 -5.49 29.73 -16.82
N LEU A 11 -4.78 29.72 -15.70
CA LEU A 11 -4.41 28.52 -14.97
C LEU A 11 -5.69 27.91 -14.38
N LEU A 12 -6.28 26.97 -15.12
CA LEU A 12 -7.36 26.13 -14.62
C LEU A 12 -6.76 25.21 -13.56
N ALA A 13 -6.88 25.60 -12.28
CA ALA A 13 -6.57 24.73 -11.16
C ALA A 13 -7.49 23.51 -11.24
N LEU A 14 -6.98 22.39 -11.75
CA LEU A 14 -7.58 21.08 -11.55
C LEU A 14 -7.54 20.81 -10.04
N SER A 15 -8.67 21.04 -9.38
CA SER A 15 -8.91 20.54 -8.04
C SER A 15 -8.92 19.01 -8.12
N SER A 16 -7.79 18.38 -7.85
CA SER A 16 -7.73 16.93 -7.66
C SER A 16 -8.61 16.60 -6.46
N THR A 17 -9.85 16.17 -6.69
CA THR A 17 -10.64 15.50 -5.65
C THR A 17 -9.93 14.20 -5.33
N SER A 18 -9.04 14.23 -4.34
CA SER A 18 -8.52 13.01 -3.73
C SER A 18 -9.72 12.30 -3.11
N LEU A 19 -10.22 11.27 -3.78
CA LEU A 19 -11.15 10.33 -3.18
C LEU A 19 -10.35 9.53 -2.16
N ALA A 20 -10.16 10.12 -0.98
CA ALA A 20 -9.73 9.41 0.20
C ALA A 20 -10.80 8.35 0.46
N GLY A 21 -10.51 7.11 0.09
CA GLY A 21 -11.39 5.98 0.35
C GLY A 21 -11.63 5.93 1.85
N LYS A 22 -12.86 6.20 2.29
CA LYS A 22 -13.23 6.09 3.69
C LYS A 22 -13.09 4.64 4.10
N LEU A 23 -12.28 4.38 5.11
CA LEU A 23 -12.15 3.04 5.69
C LEU A 23 -13.41 2.73 6.49
N ASP A 24 -14.35 2.02 5.88
CA ASP A 24 -15.55 1.55 6.56
C ASP A 24 -15.24 0.19 7.20
N THR A 25 -15.33 0.12 8.54
CA THR A 25 -15.31 -1.13 9.34
C THR A 25 -14.29 -2.20 8.88
N CYS A 26 -13.04 -1.80 8.60
CA CYS A 26 -11.96 -2.67 8.14
C CYS A 26 -12.10 -3.27 6.73
N SER A 27 -12.65 -2.48 5.80
CA SER A 27 -12.68 -2.82 4.38
C SER A 27 -12.27 -1.62 3.53
N PHE A 28 -11.60 -1.88 2.41
CA PHE A 28 -11.26 -0.88 1.40
C PHE A 28 -11.91 -1.25 0.07
N LYS A 29 -12.79 -0.40 -0.46
CA LYS A 29 -13.54 -0.67 -1.71
C LYS A 29 -14.26 -2.04 -1.70
N GLY A 30 -14.79 -2.44 -0.54
CA GLY A 30 -15.45 -3.74 -0.35
C GLY A 30 -14.51 -4.93 -0.17
N ILE A 31 -13.19 -4.72 -0.21
CA ILE A 31 -12.19 -5.76 0.08
C ILE A 31 -11.92 -5.77 1.59
N PRO A 32 -12.13 -6.89 2.28
CA PRO A 32 -11.75 -7.03 3.68
C PRO A 32 -10.22 -6.88 3.85
N LEU A 33 -9.77 -6.07 4.81
CA LEU A 33 -8.34 -5.86 5.06
C LEU A 33 -7.76 -6.92 6.01
N TYR A 34 -8.15 -8.17 5.79
CA TYR A 34 -7.68 -9.36 6.50
C TYR A 34 -7.86 -10.60 5.62
N GLY A 35 -7.08 -11.65 5.86
CA GLY A 35 -7.13 -12.89 5.09
C GLY A 35 -5.79 -13.28 4.50
N LYS A 36 -5.84 -14.16 3.50
CA LYS A 36 -4.68 -14.57 2.72
C LYS A 36 -4.35 -13.48 1.72
N GLU A 37 -3.19 -12.87 1.84
CA GLU A 37 -2.76 -11.83 0.91
C GLU A 37 -1.62 -12.35 0.03
N LYS A 38 -1.46 -11.74 -1.14
CA LYS A 38 -0.30 -11.97 -2.01
C LYS A 38 0.31 -10.66 -2.44
N VAL A 39 1.63 -10.56 -2.26
CA VAL A 39 2.41 -9.41 -2.73
C VAL A 39 2.65 -9.52 -4.23
N VAL A 40 2.37 -8.45 -4.98
CA VAL A 40 2.58 -8.37 -6.42
C VAL A 40 3.23 -7.03 -6.81
N ASP A 41 3.89 -7.00 -7.96
CA ASP A 41 4.56 -5.80 -8.48
C ASP A 41 3.65 -4.96 -9.40
N ALA A 42 2.55 -5.53 -9.90
CA ALA A 42 1.57 -4.86 -10.73
C ALA A 42 0.19 -5.53 -10.61
N PHE A 43 -0.87 -4.80 -10.99
CA PHE A 43 -2.26 -5.28 -10.95
C PHE A 43 -2.70 -5.76 -9.56
N ALA A 44 -2.27 -5.06 -8.51
CA ALA A 44 -2.77 -5.26 -7.16
C ALA A 44 -4.19 -4.73 -7.01
N ASP A 45 -4.93 -5.32 -6.07
CA ASP A 45 -6.24 -4.85 -5.68
C ASP A 45 -6.13 -3.61 -4.78
N ILE A 46 -5.06 -3.54 -3.97
CA ILE A 46 -4.79 -2.46 -3.01
C ILE A 46 -3.30 -2.07 -3.04
N LYS A 47 -3.00 -0.78 -3.15
CA LYS A 47 -1.65 -0.25 -2.91
C LYS A 47 -1.49 0.17 -1.46
N VAL A 48 -0.44 -0.30 -0.81
CA VAL A 48 -0.26 -0.11 0.62
C VAL A 48 1.04 0.64 0.89
N GLU A 49 0.94 1.72 1.67
CA GLU A 49 2.07 2.55 2.08
C GLU A 49 2.46 2.20 3.52
N VAL A 50 3.72 1.84 3.72
CA VAL A 50 4.25 1.50 5.05
C VAL A 50 4.62 2.79 5.78
N VAL A 51 3.96 3.05 6.90
CA VAL A 51 4.21 4.25 7.73
C VAL A 51 4.61 3.85 9.15
N ASN A 52 5.33 4.74 9.83
CA ASN A 52 5.75 4.54 11.23
C ASN A 52 4.76 5.12 12.26
N ALA A 53 3.80 5.95 11.82
CA ALA A 53 2.77 6.57 12.65
C ALA A 53 1.60 7.05 11.78
N PHE A 54 0.45 7.29 12.40
CA PHE A 54 -0.78 7.74 11.73
C PHE A 54 -1.23 6.80 10.59
N SER A 55 -1.17 5.50 10.85
CA SER A 55 -1.71 4.46 9.97
C SER A 55 -3.24 4.49 9.93
N ASP A 56 -3.80 4.06 8.80
CA ASP A 56 -5.21 3.73 8.67
C ASP A 56 -5.49 2.30 9.16
N LEU A 57 -4.50 1.41 9.04
CA LEU A 57 -4.58 -0.01 9.40
C LEU A 57 -3.36 -0.48 10.19
N ASP A 58 -3.62 -1.24 11.25
CA ASP A 58 -2.60 -1.96 11.98
C ASP A 58 -2.50 -3.40 11.46
N VAL A 59 -1.39 -3.75 10.81
CA VAL A 59 -1.21 -5.07 10.20
C VAL A 59 -0.39 -5.99 11.10
N GLN A 60 -0.93 -7.17 11.37
CA GLN A 60 -0.26 -8.29 12.02
C GLN A 60 -0.09 -9.43 11.02
N THR A 61 1.15 -9.82 10.77
CA THR A 61 1.44 -11.03 10.01
C THR A 61 1.14 -12.27 10.86
N VAL A 62 0.45 -13.25 10.29
CA VAL A 62 0.14 -14.54 10.93
C VAL A 62 0.42 -15.69 9.96
N ASP A 63 0.81 -16.84 10.49
CA ASP A 63 1.02 -18.05 9.68
C ASP A 63 -0.30 -18.80 9.38
N ALA A 64 -1.36 -18.57 10.16
CA ALA A 64 -2.70 -19.12 9.99
C ALA A 64 -3.76 -18.23 10.66
N PHE A 65 -5.05 -18.49 10.37
CA PHE A 65 -6.20 -17.81 10.99
C PHE A 65 -6.18 -16.28 10.84
N ALA A 66 -6.01 -15.82 9.60
CA ALA A 66 -6.17 -14.42 9.21
C ALA A 66 -7.66 -14.01 9.12
N ASP A 67 -8.40 -14.20 10.20
CA ASP A 67 -9.87 -14.11 10.26
C ASP A 67 -10.40 -12.79 10.83
N SER A 68 -9.51 -11.87 11.20
CA SER A 68 -9.87 -10.60 11.83
C SER A 68 -9.08 -9.45 11.23
N CYS A 69 -9.67 -8.26 11.29
CA CYS A 69 -9.10 -7.01 10.80
C CYS A 69 -7.58 -6.88 11.03
N GLY A 70 -6.84 -6.58 9.97
CA GLY A 70 -5.39 -6.37 10.03
C GLY A 70 -4.56 -7.65 10.13
N LYS A 71 -5.14 -8.85 10.28
CA LYS A 71 -4.37 -10.10 10.22
C LYS A 71 -4.17 -10.54 8.79
N TRP A 72 -2.92 -10.64 8.36
CA TRP A 72 -2.55 -11.01 6.99
C TRP A 72 -1.69 -12.28 6.98
N GLN A 73 -2.07 -13.22 6.11
CA GLN A 73 -1.35 -14.46 5.87
C GLN A 73 -0.75 -14.45 4.45
N PHE A 74 0.57 -14.39 4.37
CA PHE A 74 1.30 -14.25 3.10
C PHE A 74 1.36 -15.58 2.35
N VAL A 75 0.64 -15.66 1.23
CA VAL A 75 0.56 -16.88 0.39
C VAL A 75 0.97 -16.63 -1.06
N ASP A 76 1.43 -17.69 -1.73
CA ASP A 76 1.77 -17.64 -3.15
C ASP A 76 0.62 -18.08 -4.07
N ALA A 77 -0.35 -18.83 -3.55
CA ALA A 77 -1.48 -19.38 -4.29
C ALA A 77 -2.80 -19.16 -3.54
N PHE A 78 -3.88 -18.97 -4.31
CA PHE A 78 -5.24 -18.73 -3.81
C PHE A 78 -5.36 -17.59 -2.78
N PRO A 79 -4.81 -16.38 -3.06
CA PRO A 79 -5.00 -15.25 -2.17
C PRO A 79 -6.45 -14.77 -2.20
N ASP A 80 -6.89 -14.20 -1.08
CA ASP A 80 -8.16 -13.49 -0.96
C ASP A 80 -8.06 -12.09 -1.59
N PHE A 81 -6.89 -11.44 -1.53
CA PHE A 81 -6.58 -10.17 -2.22
C PHE A 81 -5.08 -10.00 -2.49
N LYS A 82 -4.73 -9.10 -3.41
CA LYS A 82 -3.35 -8.76 -3.79
C LYS A 82 -2.98 -7.36 -3.32
N VAL A 83 -1.77 -7.26 -2.77
CA VAL A 83 -1.19 -6.00 -2.31
C VAL A 83 0.04 -5.63 -3.11
N GLN A 84 0.19 -4.33 -3.39
CA GLN A 84 1.43 -3.76 -3.89
C GLN A 84 1.99 -2.78 -2.87
N PHE A 85 3.22 -2.99 -2.42
CA PHE A 85 3.90 -2.03 -1.56
C PHE A 85 4.37 -0.83 -2.36
N VAL A 86 4.03 0.37 -1.91
CA VAL A 86 4.48 1.63 -2.51
C VAL A 86 5.10 2.54 -1.45
N ASN A 87 6.03 3.41 -1.86
CA ASN A 87 6.68 4.34 -0.94
C ASN A 87 5.82 5.58 -0.64
N VAL A 88 4.98 5.98 -1.59
CA VAL A 88 4.10 7.15 -1.53
C VAL A 88 2.88 6.90 -2.41
N PHE A 89 1.78 7.58 -2.13
CA PHE A 89 0.51 7.45 -2.85
C PHE A 89 -0.10 6.04 -2.75
N GLY A 90 0.02 5.42 -1.57
CA GLY A 90 -0.77 4.24 -1.24
C GLY A 90 -2.26 4.54 -1.22
N ASP A 91 -3.08 3.55 -1.53
CA ASP A 91 -4.52 3.61 -1.33
C ASP A 91 -4.85 3.65 0.18
N ILE A 92 -4.07 2.93 0.99
CA ILE A 92 -4.13 2.92 2.46
C ILE A 92 -2.73 3.00 3.06
N LYS A 93 -2.62 3.64 4.23
CA LYS A 93 -1.41 3.63 5.05
C LYS A 93 -1.56 2.56 6.12
N TYR A 94 -0.54 1.73 6.29
CA TYR A 94 -0.55 0.76 7.37
C TYR A 94 0.75 0.81 8.18
N VAL A 95 0.64 0.44 9.46
CA VAL A 95 1.79 0.20 10.33
C VAL A 95 1.87 -1.30 10.58
N LEU A 96 3.08 -1.84 10.52
CA LEU A 96 3.32 -3.22 10.91
C LEU A 96 3.38 -3.28 12.44
N LEU A 97 2.45 -3.99 13.07
CA LEU A 97 2.54 -4.25 14.50
C LEU A 97 3.62 -5.31 14.74
N THR A 98 4.84 -4.88 15.05
CA THR A 98 5.84 -5.76 15.65
C THR A 98 5.45 -6.06 17.10
N ARG A 99 4.46 -6.94 17.31
CA ARG A 99 4.41 -7.68 18.56
C ARG A 99 5.46 -8.78 18.48
N PHE A 100 6.57 -8.51 19.15
CA PHE A 100 7.68 -9.41 19.45
C PHE A 100 7.15 -10.85 19.66
N LEU A 101 7.70 -11.81 18.91
CA LEU A 101 7.56 -13.28 18.99
C LEU A 101 7.04 -14.01 17.73
N GLU A 102 7.28 -13.56 16.50
CA GLU A 102 7.37 -14.49 15.35
C GLU A 102 8.46 -14.03 14.36
N LEU A 103 9.67 -14.58 14.53
CA LEU A 103 10.85 -14.19 13.74
C LEU A 103 10.78 -14.63 12.27
N ASN A 104 9.99 -15.66 11.94
CA ASN A 104 9.97 -16.23 10.58
C ASN A 104 9.06 -15.45 9.62
N SER A 105 7.83 -15.18 10.06
CA SER A 105 6.80 -14.42 9.35
C SER A 105 7.23 -12.95 9.18
N PHE A 106 7.89 -12.37 10.19
CA PHE A 106 8.48 -11.03 10.10
C PHE A 106 9.63 -10.95 9.09
N VAL A 107 10.58 -11.90 9.12
CA VAL A 107 11.69 -11.91 8.15
C VAL A 107 11.17 -12.13 6.73
N LYS A 108 10.11 -12.94 6.54
CA LYS A 108 9.44 -13.08 5.24
C LYS A 108 8.81 -11.77 4.78
N ALA A 109 8.03 -11.11 5.63
CA ALA A 109 7.39 -9.82 5.30
C ALA A 109 8.44 -8.72 5.04
N GLN A 110 9.49 -8.62 5.87
CA GLN A 110 10.60 -7.70 5.64
C GLN A 110 11.36 -8.03 4.37
N ASN A 111 11.67 -9.30 4.08
CA ASN A 111 12.34 -9.68 2.83
C ASN A 111 11.48 -9.38 1.61
N LEU A 112 10.16 -9.58 1.67
CA LEU A 112 9.24 -9.21 0.61
C LEU A 112 9.18 -7.69 0.43
N MET A 113 9.07 -6.92 1.51
CA MET A 113 9.13 -5.46 1.47
C MET A 113 10.49 -4.93 0.98
N GLN A 114 11.59 -5.56 1.39
CA GLN A 114 12.95 -5.19 1.02
C GLN A 114 13.23 -5.54 -0.45
N SER A 115 12.87 -6.75 -0.88
CA SER A 115 12.94 -7.21 -2.28
C SER A 115 12.13 -6.30 -3.19
N ASN A 116 10.88 -5.98 -2.82
CA ASN A 116 10.03 -5.08 -3.60
C ASN A 116 10.58 -3.64 -3.59
N LYS A 117 11.09 -3.14 -2.45
CA LYS A 117 11.79 -1.85 -2.36
C LYS A 117 13.03 -1.79 -3.27
N TYR A 118 13.76 -2.90 -3.44
CA TYR A 118 14.88 -2.99 -4.38
C TYR A 118 14.43 -3.15 -5.83
N HIS A 119 13.33 -3.86 -6.10
CA HIS A 119 12.78 -4.03 -7.44
C HIS A 119 12.19 -2.72 -7.99
N ILE A 120 11.42 -1.99 -7.17
CA ILE A 120 10.88 -0.66 -7.50
C ILE A 120 11.98 0.39 -7.71
N ARG A 121 13.13 0.29 -7.00
CA ARG A 121 14.29 1.17 -7.28
C ARG A 121 14.90 0.90 -8.65
N ARG A 122 14.85 -0.33 -9.18
CA ARG A 122 15.41 -0.67 -10.50
C ARG A 122 14.55 -0.13 -11.65
N ILE A 123 13.22 -0.11 -11.49
CA ILE A 123 12.26 0.40 -12.49
C ILE A 123 12.32 1.95 -12.63
N ARG A 124 13.04 2.66 -11.76
CA ARG A 124 13.24 4.12 -11.84
C ARG A 124 14.46 4.54 -12.67
N TYR A 125 15.20 3.60 -13.27
CA TYR A 125 16.42 3.90 -14.04
C TYR A 125 16.48 3.27 -15.43
N GLU A 126 15.34 2.87 -16.00
CA GLU A 126 15.20 2.46 -17.41
C GLU A 126 14.20 3.34 -18.14
#